data_AF-A0A8T3RBW2-F1
#
_entry.id   AF-A0A8T3RBW2-F1
#
_cell.length_a   1.000
_cell.length_b   1.000
_cell.length_c   1.000
_cell.angle_alpha   90.00
_cell.angle_beta   90.00
_cell.angle_gamma   90.00
#
_symmetry.space_group_name_H-M   'P 1'
#
loop_
_entity.id
_entity.type
_entity.pdbx_description
1 polymer ?
#
loop_
_entity_poly.entity_id
_entity_poly.type
_entity_poly.pdbx_seq_one_letter_code
_entity_poly.pdbx_strand_id
1 'polypeptide(L)'
;MHRITIRLALALGLISASLAPGTALAQTDYGKHIVQRTVLRQYATATWRGFAAMTYPNGLTTDNMAADGTRARFTSPTNIATYIWSALAARDMQIINRQEARTRIARTLATLRDLERHEESGMYYNWYDPETGEKLTVWPVDGGTVYPFLSSVDNGWLAAALIMAAKADPRLRADAEAVFNDMDFAFYYDIHAGLLRGGYWPDPPPGQGGGTGGPDNETGYTGHHYGSLNTEPRIASYIGIAYNGIPATHYFKMW
;
A
#
# COMPACT_ATOMS: atom_id res chain seq x y z
N MET A 1 -64.72 -74.96 -32.65
CA MET A 1 -63.25 -74.94 -32.75
C MET A 1 -62.80 -73.50 -32.97
N HIS A 2 -61.89 -73.04 -32.11
CA HIS A 2 -61.06 -71.83 -32.16
C HIS A 2 -61.69 -70.41 -32.17
N ARG A 3 -61.50 -69.74 -31.03
CA ARG A 3 -61.70 -68.33 -30.69
C ARG A 3 -60.56 -67.48 -31.28
N ILE A 4 -60.82 -66.22 -31.64
CA ILE A 4 -59.92 -65.08 -31.30
C ILE A 4 -60.79 -63.84 -31.03
N THR A 5 -60.69 -63.32 -29.80
CA THR A 5 -61.34 -62.11 -29.30
C THR A 5 -60.26 -61.03 -29.17
N ILE A 6 -60.38 -59.91 -29.87
CA ILE A 6 -59.47 -58.76 -29.69
C ILE A 6 -60.06 -57.85 -28.62
N ARG A 7 -59.37 -57.75 -27.48
CA ARG A 7 -59.65 -56.75 -26.42
C ARG A 7 -58.77 -55.52 -26.67
N LEU A 8 -59.41 -54.37 -26.88
CA LEU A 8 -58.77 -53.06 -26.80
C LEU A 8 -58.47 -52.74 -25.32
N ALA A 9 -57.22 -52.46 -24.98
CA ALA A 9 -56.83 -51.98 -23.66
C ALA A 9 -56.58 -50.47 -23.70
N LEU A 10 -57.27 -49.72 -22.84
CA LEU A 10 -57.02 -48.31 -22.53
C LEU A 10 -55.66 -48.19 -21.82
N ALA A 11 -54.78 -47.31 -22.33
CA ALA A 11 -53.56 -46.91 -21.64
C ALA A 11 -53.79 -45.56 -20.94
N LEU A 12 -53.61 -45.53 -19.61
CA LEU A 12 -53.54 -44.30 -18.81
C LEU A 12 -52.21 -43.59 -19.11
N GLY A 13 -52.29 -42.31 -19.49
CA GLY A 13 -51.13 -41.42 -19.61
C GLY A 13 -50.64 -40.95 -18.24
N LEU A 14 -49.40 -41.26 -17.90
CA LEU A 14 -48.64 -40.60 -16.82
C LEU A 14 -47.96 -39.37 -17.42
N ILE A 15 -48.35 -38.18 -16.96
CA ILE A 15 -47.64 -36.93 -17.23
C ILE A 15 -46.42 -36.90 -16.30
N SER A 16 -45.25 -37.18 -16.84
CA SER A 16 -43.97 -36.91 -16.17
C SER A 16 -43.62 -35.43 -16.33
N ALA A 17 -43.77 -34.66 -15.25
CA ALA A 17 -43.24 -33.30 -15.18
C ALA A 17 -41.70 -33.37 -15.16
N SER A 18 -41.08 -32.97 -16.28
CA SER A 18 -39.64 -32.79 -16.39
C SER A 18 -39.26 -31.48 -15.70
N LEU A 19 -38.68 -31.58 -14.50
CA LEU A 19 -37.96 -30.46 -13.88
C LEU A 19 -36.70 -30.18 -14.71
N ALA A 20 -36.67 -29.02 -15.36
CA ALA A 20 -35.51 -28.57 -16.12
C ALA A 20 -34.27 -28.47 -15.18
N PRO A 21 -33.10 -29.01 -15.57
CA PRO A 21 -31.89 -29.04 -14.72
C PRO A 21 -31.17 -27.69 -14.57
N GLY A 22 -31.76 -26.57 -15.02
CA GLY A 22 -31.13 -25.26 -15.04
C GLY A 22 -31.06 -24.52 -13.71
N THR A 23 -31.86 -24.90 -12.71
CA THR A 23 -31.95 -24.16 -11.43
C THR A 23 -30.91 -24.58 -10.39
N ALA A 24 -30.47 -25.85 -10.39
CA ALA A 24 -29.54 -26.37 -9.39
C ALA A 24 -28.08 -25.89 -9.59
N LEU A 25 -27.66 -25.67 -10.84
CA LEU A 25 -26.32 -25.18 -11.16
C LEU A 25 -26.14 -23.69 -10.85
N ALA A 26 -27.16 -22.86 -11.09
CA ALA A 26 -27.12 -21.43 -10.73
C ALA A 26 -27.16 -21.21 -9.20
N GLN A 27 -27.88 -22.07 -8.47
CA GLN A 27 -28.00 -21.97 -7.01
C GLN A 27 -26.73 -22.43 -6.28
N THR A 28 -25.98 -23.38 -6.85
CA THR A 28 -24.68 -23.81 -6.32
C THR A 28 -23.56 -22.80 -6.57
N ASP A 29 -23.56 -22.12 -7.71
CA ASP A 29 -22.59 -21.06 -8.02
C ASP A 29 -22.84 -19.79 -7.18
N TYR A 30 -24.11 -19.39 -7.05
CA TYR A 30 -24.50 -18.27 -6.18
C TYR A 30 -24.16 -18.52 -4.70
N GLY A 31 -24.38 -19.76 -4.21
CA GLY A 31 -23.99 -20.17 -2.86
C GLY A 31 -22.47 -20.13 -2.65
N LYS A 32 -21.67 -20.58 -3.63
CA LYS A 32 -20.21 -20.47 -3.60
C LYS A 32 -19.74 -19.02 -3.56
N HIS A 33 -20.35 -18.14 -4.35
CA HIS A 33 -20.02 -16.71 -4.35
C HIS A 33 -20.35 -16.01 -3.03
N ILE A 34 -21.47 -16.36 -2.38
CA ILE A 34 -21.81 -15.82 -1.05
C ILE A 34 -20.79 -16.27 0.00
N VAL A 35 -20.41 -17.55 0.00
CA VAL A 35 -19.40 -18.08 0.93
C VAL A 35 -18.05 -17.40 0.69
N GLN A 36 -17.62 -17.28 -0.57
CA GLN A 36 -16.39 -16.55 -0.93
C GLN A 36 -16.44 -15.09 -0.46
N ARG A 37 -17.53 -14.37 -0.72
CA ARG A 37 -17.69 -12.96 -0.30
C ARG A 37 -17.66 -12.82 1.22
N THR A 38 -18.24 -13.77 1.95
CA THR A 38 -18.23 -13.79 3.41
C THR A 38 -16.82 -14.00 3.94
N VAL A 39 -16.09 -14.99 3.42
CA VAL A 39 -14.70 -15.26 3.80
C VAL A 39 -13.79 -14.07 3.47
N LEU A 40 -13.89 -13.49 2.27
CA LEU A 40 -13.11 -12.32 1.89
C LEU A 40 -13.42 -11.11 2.78
N ARG A 41 -14.68 -10.91 3.17
CA ARG A 41 -15.06 -9.84 4.12
C ARG A 41 -14.49 -10.10 5.51
N GLN A 42 -14.43 -11.36 5.96
CA GLN A 42 -13.78 -11.73 7.22
C GLN A 42 -12.29 -11.42 7.18
N TYR A 43 -11.59 -11.78 6.10
CA TYR A 43 -10.17 -11.45 5.93
C TYR A 43 -9.95 -9.93 5.93
N ALA A 44 -10.69 -9.17 5.11
CA ALA A 44 -10.56 -7.72 5.08
C ALA A 44 -10.82 -7.08 6.46
N THR A 45 -11.82 -7.58 7.21
CA THR A 45 -12.13 -7.10 8.56
C THR A 45 -11.01 -7.44 9.55
N ALA A 46 -10.46 -8.66 9.49
CA ALA A 46 -9.36 -9.07 10.33
C ALA A 46 -8.07 -8.28 10.03
N THR A 47 -7.75 -8.09 8.75
CA THR A 47 -6.63 -7.26 8.29
C THR A 47 -6.77 -5.82 8.77
N TRP A 48 -7.94 -5.21 8.63
CA TRP A 48 -8.19 -3.86 9.16
C TRP A 48 -8.01 -3.79 10.68
N ARG A 49 -8.51 -4.78 11.43
CA ARG A 49 -8.29 -4.86 12.88
C ARG A 49 -6.81 -4.95 13.24
N GLY A 50 -6.02 -5.67 12.44
CA GLY A 50 -4.57 -5.72 12.57
C GLY A 50 -3.93 -4.33 12.42
N PHE A 51 -4.21 -3.63 11.32
CA PHE A 51 -3.75 -2.25 11.14
C PHE A 51 -4.17 -1.33 12.28
N ALA A 52 -5.46 -1.34 12.64
CA ALA A 52 -5.97 -0.51 13.74
C ALA A 52 -5.31 -0.83 15.09
N ALA A 53 -4.93 -2.09 15.34
CA ALA A 53 -4.21 -2.50 16.54
C ALA A 53 -2.72 -2.10 16.50
N MET A 54 -2.10 -2.07 15.32
CA MET A 54 -0.71 -1.66 15.09
C MET A 54 -0.51 -0.13 15.12
N THR A 55 -1.57 0.65 14.93
CA THR A 55 -1.50 2.12 14.92
C THR A 55 -1.49 2.72 16.33
N TYR A 56 -0.54 3.61 16.58
CA TYR A 56 -0.46 4.40 17.79
C TYR A 56 -1.49 5.54 17.82
N PRO A 57 -1.80 6.13 18.99
CA PRO A 57 -2.77 7.21 19.10
C PRO A 57 -2.47 8.42 18.22
N ASN A 58 -1.20 8.69 17.89
CA ASN A 58 -0.75 9.74 16.97
C ASN A 58 -1.00 9.41 15.48
N GLY A 59 -1.42 8.19 15.12
CA GLY A 59 -1.68 7.80 13.74
C GLY A 59 -0.50 7.19 13.00
N LEU A 60 0.65 6.98 13.65
CA LEU A 60 1.76 6.19 13.08
C LEU A 60 1.53 4.70 13.33
N THR A 61 1.75 3.88 12.31
CA THR A 61 1.56 2.42 12.37
C THR A 61 2.89 1.74 12.49
N THR A 62 3.07 0.88 13.49
CA THR A 62 4.30 0.10 13.66
C THR A 62 4.54 -0.84 12.47
N ASP A 63 5.79 -1.23 12.23
CA ASP A 63 6.16 -2.21 11.20
C ASP A 63 5.54 -3.59 11.46
N ASN A 64 5.63 -4.05 12.70
CA ASN A 64 5.11 -5.35 13.10
C ASN A 64 4.57 -5.34 14.53
N MET A 65 3.70 -6.29 14.83
CA MET A 65 3.18 -6.55 16.16
C MET A 65 3.29 -8.03 16.46
N ALA A 66 3.85 -8.36 17.63
CA ALA A 66 3.97 -9.74 18.09
C ALA A 66 2.59 -10.32 18.43
N ALA A 67 2.53 -11.66 18.53
CA ALA A 67 1.27 -12.36 18.82
C ALA A 67 0.66 -12.01 20.19
N ASP A 68 1.47 -11.52 21.13
CA ASP A 68 1.03 -11.03 22.44
C ASP A 68 0.51 -9.58 22.41
N GLY A 69 0.51 -8.92 21.25
CA GLY A 69 0.07 -7.54 21.07
C GLY A 69 1.17 -6.49 21.24
N THR A 70 2.42 -6.90 21.51
CA THR A 70 3.55 -5.98 21.61
C THR A 70 3.86 -5.38 20.23
N ARG A 71 3.77 -4.05 20.12
CA ARG A 71 4.10 -3.30 18.90
C ARG A 71 5.62 -3.10 18.81
N ALA A 72 6.18 -3.21 17.62
CA ALA A 72 7.55 -2.81 17.39
C ALA A 72 7.73 -1.29 17.58
N ARG A 73 8.94 -0.88 17.98
CA ARG A 73 9.31 0.53 18.20
C ARG A 73 9.98 1.16 16.98
N PHE A 74 9.58 0.72 15.79
CA PHE A 74 10.02 1.29 14.52
C PHE A 74 8.87 1.27 13.49
N THR A 75 8.85 2.28 12.62
CA THR A 75 7.95 2.43 11.47
C THR A 75 8.69 3.09 10.31
N SER A 76 8.16 2.94 9.09
CA SER A 76 8.72 3.49 7.86
C SER A 76 7.66 4.30 7.10
N PRO A 77 8.07 5.14 6.13
CA PRO A 77 7.14 5.82 5.25
C PRO A 77 6.21 4.84 4.51
N THR A 78 6.68 3.64 4.14
CA THR A 78 5.86 2.57 3.56
C THR A 78 4.79 2.05 4.52
N ASN A 79 5.12 1.85 5.80
CA ASN A 79 4.13 1.42 6.81
C ASN A 79 3.05 2.48 7.02
N ILE A 80 3.45 3.75 7.07
CA ILE A 80 2.52 4.89 7.19
C ILE A 80 1.61 4.97 5.94
N ALA A 81 2.19 4.84 4.75
CA ALA A 81 1.46 4.78 3.48
C ALA A 81 0.41 3.65 3.49
N THR A 82 0.85 2.48 3.95
CA THR A 82 0.04 1.26 4.01
C THR A 82 -1.14 1.42 4.94
N TYR A 83 -0.96 2.10 6.07
CA TYR A 83 -2.06 2.44 6.95
C TYR A 83 -3.10 3.34 6.28
N ILE A 84 -2.65 4.40 5.59
CA ILE A 84 -3.54 5.36 4.93
C ILE A 84 -4.41 4.67 3.88
N TRP A 85 -3.83 3.92 2.94
CA TRP A 85 -4.64 3.25 1.91
C TRP A 85 -5.51 2.12 2.50
N SER A 86 -5.08 1.48 3.59
CA SER A 86 -5.87 0.46 4.28
C SER A 86 -7.08 1.05 4.98
N ALA A 87 -6.97 2.25 5.55
CA ALA A 87 -8.11 2.99 6.10
C ALA A 87 -9.12 3.40 5.01
N LEU A 88 -8.62 3.82 3.83
CA LEU A 88 -9.47 4.08 2.65
C LEU A 88 -10.17 2.82 2.16
N ALA A 89 -9.46 1.69 2.05
CA ALA A 89 -10.05 0.42 1.66
C ALA A 89 -11.10 -0.07 2.68
N ALA A 90 -10.82 0.04 3.99
CA ALA A 90 -11.76 -0.32 5.05
C ALA A 90 -13.03 0.53 5.01
N ARG A 91 -12.91 1.83 4.69
CA ARG A 91 -14.05 2.72 4.45
C ARG A 91 -14.89 2.26 3.27
N ASP A 92 -14.24 1.98 2.14
CA ASP A 92 -14.93 1.62 0.89
C ASP A 92 -15.61 0.24 0.98
N MET A 93 -15.07 -0.66 1.79
CA MET A 93 -15.68 -1.95 2.15
C MET A 93 -16.75 -1.85 3.26
N GLN A 94 -16.96 -0.65 3.81
CA GLN A 94 -17.87 -0.38 4.93
C GLN A 94 -17.54 -1.19 6.19
N ILE A 95 -16.24 -1.46 6.42
CA ILE A 95 -15.72 -2.02 7.68
C ILE A 95 -15.66 -0.91 8.74
N ILE A 96 -15.27 0.29 8.33
CA ILE A 96 -15.38 1.53 9.11
C ILE A 96 -16.22 2.55 8.35
N ASN A 97 -16.78 3.51 9.07
CA ASN A 97 -17.53 4.59 8.43
C ASN A 97 -16.58 5.69 7.90
N ARG A 98 -17.14 6.60 7.07
CA ARG A 98 -16.38 7.70 6.45
C ARG A 98 -15.75 8.66 7.46
N GLN A 99 -16.44 8.94 8.57
CA GLN A 99 -15.94 9.87 9.58
C GLN A 99 -14.75 9.27 10.33
N GLU A 100 -14.81 7.99 10.68
CA GLU A 100 -13.71 7.28 11.32
C GLU A 100 -12.46 7.25 10.43
N ALA A 101 -12.63 6.87 9.16
CA ALA A 101 -11.52 6.84 8.20
C ALA A 101 -10.86 8.22 8.06
N ARG A 102 -11.68 9.28 7.93
CA ARG A 102 -11.17 10.66 7.86
C ARG A 102 -10.42 11.04 9.12
N THR A 103 -10.98 10.81 10.31
CA THR A 103 -10.32 11.18 11.57
C THR A 103 -8.97 10.49 11.72
N ARG A 104 -8.88 9.20 11.35
CA ARG A 104 -7.63 8.44 11.40
C ARG A 104 -6.59 9.00 10.43
N ILE A 105 -6.96 9.20 9.16
CA ILE A 105 -6.03 9.72 8.14
C ILE A 105 -5.61 11.16 8.46
N ALA A 106 -6.55 12.02 8.86
CA ALA A 106 -6.23 13.40 9.27
C ALA A 106 -5.21 13.45 10.40
N ARG A 107 -5.27 12.49 11.34
CA ARG A 107 -4.30 12.40 12.42
C ARG A 107 -2.92 11.98 11.92
N THR A 108 -2.85 10.95 11.07
CA THR A 108 -1.59 10.55 10.43
C THR A 108 -0.98 11.71 9.62
N LEU A 109 -1.78 12.44 8.85
CA LEU A 109 -1.32 13.62 8.09
C LEU A 109 -0.82 14.73 9.02
N ALA A 110 -1.49 14.98 10.14
CA ALA A 110 -1.03 15.94 11.12
C ALA A 110 0.34 15.55 11.68
N THR A 111 0.53 14.30 12.09
CA THR A 111 1.82 13.83 12.59
C THR A 111 2.91 13.85 11.50
N LEU A 112 2.59 13.48 10.26
CA LEU A 112 3.56 13.56 9.15
C LEU A 112 4.11 14.98 8.95
N ARG A 113 3.31 16.03 9.16
CA ARG A 113 3.80 17.43 9.05
C ARG A 113 4.85 17.78 10.09
N ASP A 114 4.78 17.17 11.27
CA ASP A 114 5.65 17.49 12.40
C ASP A 114 6.85 16.54 12.50
N LEU A 115 6.88 15.44 11.73
CA LEU A 115 8.01 14.53 11.69
C LEU A 115 9.23 15.21 11.08
N GLU A 116 10.39 14.98 11.70
CA GLU A 116 11.68 15.36 11.12
C GLU A 116 11.88 14.67 9.77
N ARG A 117 12.24 15.44 8.75
CA ARG A 117 12.51 14.97 7.38
C ARG A 117 13.68 15.75 6.81
N HIS A 118 14.26 15.27 5.72
CA HIS A 118 15.33 16.00 5.05
C HIS A 118 14.79 17.31 4.49
N GLU A 119 15.31 18.45 4.97
CA GLU A 119 14.73 19.77 4.69
C GLU A 119 14.86 20.13 3.21
N GLU A 120 15.97 19.75 2.59
CA GLU A 120 16.32 20.13 1.22
C GLU A 120 15.49 19.39 0.17
N SER A 121 15.13 18.13 0.43
CA SER A 121 14.36 17.30 -0.51
C SER A 121 12.92 17.02 -0.08
N GLY A 122 12.56 17.39 1.16
CA GLY A 122 11.27 17.07 1.78
C GLY A 122 11.02 15.57 1.97
N MET A 123 12.03 14.73 1.77
CA MET A 123 11.91 13.27 1.88
C MET A 123 12.01 12.80 3.33
N TYR A 124 11.18 11.83 3.67
CA TYR A 124 11.17 11.19 4.99
C TYR A 124 12.30 10.17 5.11
N TYR A 125 12.82 10.04 6.33
CA TYR A 125 13.76 8.99 6.70
C TYR A 125 13.08 7.63 6.75
N ASN A 126 13.85 6.57 6.57
CA ASN A 126 13.35 5.20 6.52
C ASN A 126 12.78 4.70 7.85
N TRP A 127 13.26 5.22 8.99
CA TRP A 127 12.88 4.71 10.30
C TRP A 127 12.58 5.80 11.34
N TYR A 128 11.40 5.69 11.94
CA TYR A 128 10.94 6.50 13.08
C TYR A 128 10.42 5.60 14.19
N ASP A 129 10.46 6.07 15.44
CA ASP A 129 9.67 5.48 16.51
C ASP A 129 8.19 5.84 16.30
N PRO A 130 7.26 4.87 16.15
CA PRO A 130 5.85 5.16 15.91
C PRO A 130 5.13 5.75 17.13
N GLU A 131 5.67 5.63 18.33
CA GLU A 131 5.09 6.21 19.54
C GLU A 131 5.45 7.69 19.68
N THR A 132 6.72 8.04 19.48
CA THR A 132 7.24 9.40 19.69
C THR A 132 7.33 10.23 18.41
N GLY A 133 7.46 9.59 17.25
CA GLY A 133 7.77 10.24 15.97
C GLY A 133 9.25 10.59 15.79
N GLU A 134 10.12 10.17 16.71
CA GLU A 134 11.55 10.49 16.62
C GLU A 134 12.23 9.65 15.54
N LYS A 135 13.09 10.29 14.73
CA LYS A 135 13.95 9.63 13.76
C LYS A 135 14.90 8.67 14.47
N LEU A 136 14.98 7.42 14.00
CA LEU A 136 15.83 6.42 14.64
C LEU A 136 17.30 6.57 14.21
N THR A 137 18.18 6.61 15.22
CA THR A 137 19.64 6.51 15.07
C THR A 137 20.23 5.28 15.77
N VAL A 138 19.39 4.57 16.54
CA VAL A 138 19.70 3.32 17.23
C VAL A 138 18.54 2.36 16.99
N TRP A 139 18.85 1.13 16.61
CA TRP A 139 17.88 0.10 16.32
C TRP A 139 17.30 -0.44 17.64
N PRO A 140 15.98 -0.46 17.83
CA PRO A 140 15.38 -0.72 19.13
C PRO A 140 15.46 -2.19 19.57
N VAL A 141 15.81 -3.12 18.66
CA VAL A 141 15.86 -4.56 18.96
C VAL A 141 17.21 -4.97 19.54
N ASP A 142 18.32 -4.53 18.93
CA ASP A 142 19.67 -4.97 19.27
C ASP A 142 20.64 -3.82 19.64
N GLY A 143 20.17 -2.56 19.57
CA GLY A 143 20.98 -1.39 19.86
C GLY A 143 21.98 -1.02 18.75
N GLY A 144 21.88 -1.63 17.57
CA GLY A 144 22.75 -1.31 16.44
C GLY A 144 22.58 0.13 15.95
N THR A 145 23.63 0.74 15.39
CA THR A 145 23.54 2.08 14.81
C THR A 145 22.65 2.07 13.56
N VAL A 146 21.69 2.99 13.50
CA VAL A 146 20.88 3.28 12.31
C VAL A 146 21.44 4.54 11.66
N TYR A 147 21.81 4.43 10.39
CA TYR A 147 22.17 5.58 9.57
C TYR A 147 20.90 6.07 8.87
N PRO A 148 20.38 7.26 9.20
CA PRO A 148 19.14 7.76 8.60
C PRO A 148 19.26 7.80 7.08
N PHE A 149 18.28 7.20 6.41
CA PHE A 149 18.32 7.01 4.96
C PHE A 149 17.01 7.48 4.32
N LEU A 150 17.12 8.19 3.21
CA LEU A 150 16.00 8.61 2.39
C LEU A 150 15.82 7.58 1.28
N SER A 151 14.90 6.63 1.52
CA SER A 151 14.58 5.57 0.55
C SER A 151 13.66 6.12 -0.53
N SER A 152 14.06 5.99 -1.80
CA SER A 152 13.23 6.45 -2.92
C SER A 152 11.93 5.63 -3.04
N VAL A 153 11.97 4.35 -2.67
CA VAL A 153 10.81 3.45 -2.68
C VAL A 153 9.84 3.78 -1.56
N ASP A 154 10.34 3.95 -0.33
CA ASP A 154 9.45 4.20 0.82
C ASP A 154 8.73 5.54 0.68
N ASN A 155 9.46 6.56 0.25
CA ASN A 155 8.87 7.85 -0.06
C ASN A 155 7.92 7.76 -1.26
N GLY A 156 8.21 6.93 -2.26
CA GLY A 156 7.30 6.65 -3.38
C GLY A 156 5.96 6.09 -2.92
N TRP A 157 5.95 5.13 -2.01
CA TRP A 157 4.70 4.58 -1.45
C TRP A 157 3.96 5.61 -0.61
N LEU A 158 4.66 6.39 0.22
CA LEU A 158 4.05 7.46 1.00
C LEU A 158 3.37 8.49 0.08
N ALA A 159 4.07 8.95 -0.94
CA ALA A 159 3.53 9.88 -1.92
C ALA A 159 2.27 9.32 -2.63
N ALA A 160 2.26 8.03 -3.00
CA ALA A 160 1.09 7.38 -3.56
C ALA A 160 -0.12 7.43 -2.60
N ALA A 161 0.11 7.15 -1.31
CA ALA A 161 -0.92 7.19 -0.28
C ALA A 161 -1.45 8.61 -0.03
N LEU A 162 -0.59 9.63 -0.07
CA LEU A 162 -0.97 11.03 0.06
C LEU A 162 -1.86 11.47 -1.11
N ILE A 163 -1.48 11.11 -2.36
CA ILE A 163 -2.32 11.35 -3.54
C ILE A 163 -3.67 10.65 -3.38
N MET A 164 -3.70 9.39 -2.96
CA MET A 164 -4.94 8.66 -2.71
C MET A 164 -5.82 9.36 -1.67
N ALA A 165 -5.27 9.80 -0.54
CA ALA A 165 -6.00 10.53 0.49
C ALA A 165 -6.59 11.84 -0.04
N ALA A 166 -5.79 12.62 -0.78
CA ALA A 166 -6.21 13.90 -1.36
C ALA A 166 -7.36 13.77 -2.38
N LYS A 167 -7.35 12.68 -3.16
CA LYS A 167 -8.42 12.38 -4.13
C LYS A 167 -9.64 11.75 -3.46
N ALA A 168 -9.46 10.94 -2.41
CA ALA A 168 -10.52 10.16 -1.79
C ALA A 168 -11.41 10.94 -0.81
N ASP A 169 -10.95 12.04 -0.24
CA ASP A 169 -11.78 12.94 0.59
C ASP A 169 -11.33 14.41 0.45
N PRO A 170 -12.18 15.31 -0.10
CA PRO A 170 -11.83 16.73 -0.26
C PRO A 170 -11.44 17.44 1.03
N ARG A 171 -11.86 16.94 2.20
CA ARG A 171 -11.51 17.53 3.51
C ARG A 171 -10.08 17.18 3.96
N LEU A 172 -9.47 16.15 3.39
CA LEU A 172 -8.08 15.77 3.65
C LEU A 172 -7.13 16.36 2.62
N ARG A 173 -7.65 16.92 1.52
CA ARG A 173 -6.87 17.33 0.37
C ARG A 173 -5.77 18.33 0.70
N ALA A 174 -6.12 19.42 1.38
CA ALA A 174 -5.15 20.47 1.69
C ALA A 174 -4.00 19.93 2.56
N ASP A 175 -4.31 19.12 3.59
CA ASP A 175 -3.30 18.54 4.47
C ASP A 175 -2.41 17.51 3.73
N ALA A 176 -3.01 16.66 2.89
CA ALA A 176 -2.28 15.66 2.13
C ALA A 176 -1.40 16.28 1.02
N GLU A 177 -1.92 17.29 0.31
CA GLU A 177 -1.18 18.04 -0.70
C GLU A 177 -0.05 18.86 -0.08
N ALA A 178 -0.25 19.44 1.12
CA ALA A 178 0.81 20.15 1.83
C ALA A 178 2.02 19.24 2.10
N VAL A 179 1.79 18.00 2.54
CA VAL A 179 2.90 17.04 2.73
C VAL A 179 3.50 16.59 1.40
N PHE A 180 2.66 16.26 0.42
CA PHE A 180 3.10 15.71 -0.87
C PHE A 180 3.91 16.71 -1.70
N ASN A 181 3.50 17.99 -1.73
CA ASN A 181 4.10 19.01 -2.58
C ASN A 181 5.54 19.36 -2.18
N ASP A 182 5.94 19.05 -0.94
CA ASP A 182 7.30 19.28 -0.47
C ASP A 182 8.28 18.17 -0.89
N MET A 183 7.78 17.02 -1.37
CA MET A 183 8.62 15.85 -1.68
C MET A 183 9.26 15.97 -3.06
N ASP A 184 10.55 16.26 -3.17
CA ASP A 184 11.25 16.34 -4.46
C ASP A 184 11.77 14.98 -4.96
N PHE A 185 11.05 14.30 -5.86
CA PHE A 185 11.52 13.03 -6.44
C PHE A 185 12.66 13.20 -7.46
N ALA A 186 12.89 14.40 -8.02
CA ALA A 186 14.04 14.64 -8.88
C ALA A 186 15.36 14.52 -8.11
N PHE A 187 15.34 14.71 -6.78
CA PHE A 187 16.46 14.46 -5.88
C PHE A 187 17.06 13.06 -6.06
N TYR A 188 16.24 12.04 -6.32
CA TYR A 188 16.73 10.68 -6.53
C TYR A 188 17.17 10.39 -7.97
N TYR A 189 16.97 11.30 -8.91
CA TYR A 189 17.20 11.07 -10.34
C TYR A 189 18.66 11.30 -10.72
N ASP A 190 19.30 10.27 -11.26
CA ASP A 190 20.62 10.37 -11.87
C ASP A 190 20.47 10.65 -13.37
N ILE A 191 20.78 11.87 -13.79
CA ILE A 191 20.69 12.28 -15.20
C ILE A 191 21.66 11.54 -16.12
N HIS A 192 22.81 11.07 -15.60
CA HIS A 192 23.79 10.34 -16.39
C HIS A 192 23.35 8.90 -16.64
N ALA A 193 22.78 8.25 -15.63
CA ALA A 193 22.19 6.91 -15.77
C ALA A 193 20.80 6.95 -16.46
N GLY A 194 20.08 8.06 -16.31
CA GLY A 194 18.68 8.17 -16.68
C GLY A 194 17.74 7.37 -15.77
N LEU A 195 18.18 7.06 -14.55
CA LEU A 195 17.50 6.16 -13.61
C LEU A 195 17.42 6.77 -12.21
N LEU A 196 16.46 6.28 -11.41
CA LEU A 196 16.38 6.61 -9.99
C LEU A 196 17.42 5.83 -9.19
N ARG A 197 18.05 6.50 -8.24
CA ARG A 197 18.92 5.89 -7.24
C ARG A 197 18.09 5.18 -6.17
N GLY A 198 18.72 4.23 -5.47
CA GLY A 198 18.14 3.56 -4.30
C GLY A 198 17.70 4.53 -3.21
N GLY A 199 18.51 5.57 -2.99
CA GLY A 199 18.21 6.62 -2.03
C GLY A 199 19.45 7.43 -1.67
N TYR A 200 19.39 8.06 -0.50
CA TYR A 200 20.42 8.99 -0.02
C TYR A 200 20.63 8.90 1.49
N TRP A 201 21.89 8.92 1.92
CA TRP A 201 22.28 9.13 3.32
C TRP A 201 22.87 10.53 3.49
N PRO A 202 22.33 11.37 4.39
CA PRO A 202 23.01 12.60 4.79
C PRO A 202 24.38 12.30 5.43
N ASP A 203 24.41 11.28 6.30
CA ASP A 203 25.62 10.77 6.95
C ASP A 203 25.78 9.27 6.64
N PRO A 204 26.54 8.90 5.60
CA PRO A 204 26.60 7.52 5.14
C PRO A 204 27.34 6.59 6.11
N PRO A 205 26.95 5.30 6.18
CA PRO A 205 27.71 4.29 6.92
C PRO A 205 29.13 4.13 6.36
N PRO A 206 30.09 3.66 7.18
CA PRO A 206 31.44 3.37 6.71
C PRO A 206 31.46 2.42 5.50
N GLY A 207 32.13 2.84 4.42
CA GLY A 207 32.21 2.06 3.17
C GLY A 207 30.94 2.07 2.33
N GLN A 208 29.91 2.82 2.73
CA GLN A 208 28.74 3.16 1.91
C GLN A 208 28.75 4.67 1.62
N GLY A 209 27.83 5.13 0.76
CA GLY A 209 27.90 6.48 0.20
C GLY A 209 29.06 6.58 -0.79
N GLY A 210 28.74 6.82 -2.05
CA GLY A 210 29.74 6.78 -3.13
C GLY A 210 29.15 6.88 -4.53
N GLY A 211 27.82 6.88 -4.66
CA GLY A 211 27.18 7.44 -5.84
C GLY A 211 27.52 8.93 -5.91
N THR A 212 28.18 9.34 -6.99
CA THR A 212 28.47 10.74 -7.30
C THR A 212 27.48 11.24 -8.35
N GLY A 213 27.23 12.55 -8.38
CA GLY A 213 26.36 13.19 -9.39
C GLY A 213 24.91 13.39 -8.96
N GLY A 214 24.64 13.66 -7.68
CA GLY A 214 23.48 14.47 -7.33
C GLY A 214 23.68 15.94 -7.73
N PRO A 215 22.67 16.82 -7.57
CA PRO A 215 22.72 18.23 -7.97
C PRO A 215 24.00 18.96 -7.53
N ASP A 216 24.56 18.57 -6.38
CA ASP A 216 25.70 19.24 -5.74
C ASP A 216 26.94 18.34 -5.53
N ASN A 217 27.12 17.29 -6.33
CA ASN A 217 28.26 16.37 -6.21
C ASN A 217 28.31 15.65 -4.84
N GLU A 218 27.17 15.56 -4.15
CA GLU A 218 27.04 14.93 -2.83
C GLU A 218 27.40 13.45 -2.88
N THR A 219 28.10 12.99 -1.85
CA THR A 219 28.61 11.61 -1.75
C THR A 219 27.64 10.66 -1.05
N GLY A 220 26.48 11.15 -0.59
CA GLY A 220 25.50 10.41 0.20
C GLY A 220 24.64 9.43 -0.59
N TYR A 221 24.65 9.49 -1.93
CA TYR A 221 23.79 8.64 -2.74
C TYR A 221 24.25 7.18 -2.78
N THR A 222 23.28 6.28 -2.90
CA THR A 222 23.54 4.88 -3.20
C THR A 222 24.28 4.73 -4.53
N GLY A 223 25.24 3.80 -4.60
CA GLY A 223 25.94 3.46 -5.84
C GLY A 223 25.13 2.62 -6.84
N HIS A 224 23.92 2.20 -6.48
CA HIS A 224 23.02 1.43 -7.33
C HIS A 224 21.81 2.26 -7.77
N HIS A 225 21.17 1.81 -8.86
CA HIS A 225 19.97 2.39 -9.44
C HIS A 225 18.87 1.35 -9.59
N TYR A 226 17.62 1.79 -9.54
CA TYR A 226 16.46 0.97 -9.87
C TYR A 226 16.25 0.96 -11.38
N GLY A 227 16.79 -0.06 -12.03
CA GLY A 227 16.66 -0.26 -13.48
C GLY A 227 15.76 -1.41 -13.90
N SER A 228 15.39 -2.33 -13.01
CA SER A 228 14.55 -3.48 -13.39
C SER A 228 13.09 -3.08 -13.65
N LEU A 229 12.59 -3.32 -14.87
CA LEU A 229 11.32 -2.79 -15.38
C LEU A 229 10.07 -3.21 -14.59
N ASN A 230 10.06 -4.43 -14.05
CA ASN A 230 8.90 -5.00 -13.36
C ASN A 230 9.19 -5.27 -11.89
N THR A 231 9.51 -4.20 -11.16
CA THR A 231 9.80 -4.26 -9.72
C THR A 231 9.05 -3.18 -8.95
N GLU A 232 8.86 -3.41 -7.66
CA GLU A 232 8.20 -2.51 -6.70
C GLU A 232 8.69 -1.05 -6.73
N PRO A 233 10.01 -0.73 -6.85
CA PRO A 233 10.54 0.63 -6.86
C PRO A 233 9.95 1.59 -7.89
N ARG A 234 9.29 1.04 -8.92
CA ARG A 234 8.71 1.80 -10.02
C ARG A 234 7.61 2.78 -9.59
N ILE A 235 7.05 2.64 -8.39
CA ILE A 235 6.12 3.63 -7.84
C ILE A 235 6.74 5.04 -7.79
N ALA A 236 8.01 5.15 -7.40
CA ALA A 236 8.73 6.42 -7.35
C ALA A 236 8.92 7.00 -8.76
N SER A 237 9.20 6.15 -9.75
CA SER A 237 9.29 6.54 -11.16
C SER A 237 7.97 7.10 -11.69
N TYR A 238 6.84 6.46 -11.40
CA TYR A 238 5.54 6.93 -11.84
C TYR A 238 5.20 8.30 -11.27
N ILE A 239 5.43 8.48 -9.96
CA ILE A 239 5.15 9.73 -9.28
C ILE A 239 6.08 10.82 -9.76
N GLY A 240 7.38 10.55 -9.84
CA GLY A 240 8.37 11.52 -10.32
C GLY A 240 8.13 11.96 -11.76
N ILE A 241 7.69 11.06 -12.65
CA ILE A 241 7.32 11.42 -14.03
C ILE A 241 6.02 12.26 -14.05
N ALA A 242 5.03 11.89 -13.23
CA ALA A 242 3.72 12.54 -13.26
C ALA A 242 3.67 13.90 -12.54
N TYR A 243 4.50 14.10 -11.52
CA TYR A 243 4.40 15.27 -10.63
C TYR A 243 5.72 16.02 -10.41
N ASN A 244 6.87 15.34 -10.33
CA ASN A 244 8.10 15.94 -9.78
C ASN A 244 9.32 15.86 -10.72
N GLY A 245 9.11 16.28 -11.97
CA GLY A 245 10.19 16.72 -12.85
C GLY A 245 11.06 15.63 -13.50
N ILE A 246 10.78 14.34 -13.30
CA ILE A 246 11.55 13.27 -13.93
C ILE A 246 11.17 13.15 -15.42
N PRO A 247 12.13 13.12 -16.36
CA PRO A 247 11.83 12.96 -17.78
C PRO A 247 11.08 11.66 -18.07
N ALA A 248 10.05 11.72 -18.93
CA ALA A 248 9.31 10.52 -19.36
C ALA A 248 10.21 9.46 -20.04
N THR A 249 11.37 9.86 -20.56
CA THR A 249 12.39 8.96 -21.11
C THR A 249 12.95 7.99 -20.06
N HIS A 250 12.89 8.33 -18.76
CA HIS A 250 13.24 7.44 -17.65
C HIS A 250 12.51 6.09 -17.75
N TYR A 251 11.23 6.09 -18.12
CA TYR A 251 10.40 4.89 -18.25
C TYR A 251 11.03 3.83 -19.20
N PHE A 252 11.69 4.30 -20.26
CA PHE A 252 12.25 3.45 -21.31
C PHE A 252 13.72 3.07 -21.06
N LYS A 253 14.35 3.57 -20.00
CA LYS A 253 15.73 3.24 -19.61
C LYS A 253 15.83 1.98 -18.75
N MET A 254 14.71 1.55 -18.19
CA MET A 254 14.62 0.32 -17.40
C MET A 254 14.74 -0.92 -18.30
N TRP A 255 15.32 -1.99 -17.76
CA TRP A 255 15.59 -3.27 -18.44
C TRP A 255 14.85 -4.44 -17.80
#